data_AF-A0A916QXW2-F1
#
_entry.id   AF-A0A916QXW2-F1
#
_cell.length_a   1.000
_cell.length_b   1.000
_cell.length_c   1.000
_cell.angle_alpha   90.00
_cell.angle_beta   90.00
_cell.angle_gamma   90.00
#
_symmetry.space_group_name_H-M   'P 1'
#
loop_
_entity.id
_entity.type
_entity.pdbx_description
1 polymer ?
#
loop_
_entity_poly.entity_id
_entity_poly.type
_entity_poly.pdbx_seq_one_letter_code
_entity_poly.pdbx_strand_id
1 'polypeptide(L)'
;MRNPWYIVPGILLGLYIGIFQKDIAAILTPFGNLYLELLKMCVLPLLFSAITMSVGRLIGSQDANKYVKRILIVFSMGLIGVSLIGVIVTLLTNPGGNLDDSSLTALGIIVNKSQLDLEVSLTGEIIEEVVEPEINLISFLFNLVPENIFASLSEGNALEILFFAIVFGVAMGYLKESYKEEVFNILETIFKASKS
;
A
#
# COMPACT_ATOMS: atom_id res chain seq x y z
N MET A 1 -4.92 20.17 -11.74
CA MET A 1 -4.54 19.76 -13.11
C MET A 1 -5.77 19.16 -13.79
N ARG A 2 -6.23 19.70 -14.93
CA ARG A 2 -7.58 19.43 -15.48
C ARG A 2 -7.67 18.28 -16.52
N ASN A 3 -6.56 17.71 -16.98
CA ASN A 3 -6.56 16.59 -17.93
C ASN A 3 -5.56 15.49 -17.51
N PRO A 4 -6.01 14.24 -17.26
CA PRO A 4 -5.15 13.12 -16.87
C PRO A 4 -4.18 12.68 -17.98
N TRP A 5 -4.41 13.12 -19.21
CA TRP A 5 -3.62 12.75 -20.39
C TRP A 5 -2.19 13.27 -20.37
N TYR A 6 -1.84 14.24 -19.52
CA TYR A 6 -0.49 14.78 -19.42
C TYR A 6 0.49 13.86 -18.67
N ILE A 7 -0.02 12.89 -17.90
CA ILE A 7 0.83 11.94 -17.16
C ILE A 7 1.48 10.95 -18.13
N VAL A 8 0.72 10.50 -19.13
CA VAL A 8 1.18 9.52 -20.14
C VAL A 8 2.45 9.97 -20.88
N PRO A 9 2.52 11.17 -21.50
CA PRO A 9 3.74 11.62 -22.15
C PRO A 9 4.88 11.85 -21.16
N GLY A 10 4.60 12.22 -19.90
CA GLY A 10 5.62 12.33 -18.85
C GLY A 10 6.28 10.99 -18.53
N ILE A 11 5.49 9.91 -18.40
CA ILE A 11 6.00 8.55 -18.21
C ILE A 11 6.83 8.11 -19.41
N LEU A 12 6.35 8.36 -20.64
CA LEU A 12 7.07 7.99 -21.86
C LEU A 12 8.41 8.74 -22.00
N LEU A 13 8.43 10.03 -21.67
CA LEU A 13 9.66 10.83 -21.65
C LEU A 13 10.63 10.35 -20.56
N GLY A 14 10.13 10.05 -19.35
CA GLY A 14 10.94 9.51 -18.27
C GLY A 14 11.58 8.17 -18.64
N LEU A 15 10.82 7.27 -19.26
CA LEU A 15 11.31 5.99 -19.79
C LEU A 15 12.37 6.21 -20.86
N TYR A 16 12.13 7.11 -21.82
CA TYR A 16 13.05 7.43 -22.89
C TYR A 16 14.39 7.97 -22.35
N ILE A 17 14.35 8.94 -21.43
CA ILE A 17 15.55 9.49 -20.79
C ILE A 17 16.29 8.43 -19.98
N GLY A 18 15.56 7.60 -19.23
CA GLY A 18 16.15 6.53 -18.41
C GLY A 18 16.92 5.48 -19.21
N ILE A 19 16.47 5.15 -20.42
CA ILE A 19 17.11 4.14 -21.28
C ILE A 19 18.27 4.74 -22.08
N PHE A 20 18.07 5.90 -22.71
CA PHE A 20 19.02 6.46 -23.68
C PHE A 20 20.03 7.43 -23.09
N GLN A 21 19.75 8.06 -21.94
CA GLN A 21 20.57 9.12 -21.35
C GLN A 21 20.74 8.93 -19.83
N LYS A 22 21.55 7.94 -19.45
CA LYS A 22 21.80 7.56 -18.05
C LYS A 22 22.39 8.70 -17.20
N ASP A 23 23.20 9.57 -17.80
CA ASP A 23 23.79 10.73 -17.09
C ASP A 23 22.73 11.75 -16.67
N ILE A 24 21.76 12.01 -17.55
CA ILE A 24 20.63 12.90 -17.26
C ILE A 24 19.70 12.23 -16.24
N ALA A 25 19.48 10.92 -16.38
CA ALA A 25 18.68 10.15 -15.42
C ALA A 25 19.25 10.24 -13.99
N ALA A 26 20.57 10.13 -13.83
CA ALA A 26 21.24 10.26 -12.53
C ALA A 26 21.05 11.64 -11.88
N ILE A 27 21.00 12.70 -12.69
CA ILE A 27 20.72 14.08 -12.21
C ILE A 27 19.23 14.23 -11.82
N LEU A 28 18.33 13.52 -12.50
CA LEU A 28 16.89 13.54 -12.20
C LEU A 28 16.49 12.65 -11.01
N THR A 29 17.26 11.61 -10.68
CA THR A 29 17.02 10.70 -9.55
C THR A 29 16.72 11.44 -8.22
N PRO A 30 17.50 12.43 -7.76
CA PRO A 30 17.20 13.12 -6.50
C PRO A 30 15.85 13.87 -6.53
N PHE A 31 15.39 14.35 -7.68
CA PHE A 31 14.06 14.97 -7.80
C PHE A 31 12.94 13.92 -7.72
N GLY A 32 13.17 12.74 -8.28
CA GLY A 32 12.28 11.59 -8.13
C GLY A 32 12.19 11.15 -6.66
N ASN A 33 13.32 11.01 -5.98
CA ASN A 33 13.38 10.64 -4.58
C ASN A 33 12.71 11.69 -3.69
N LEU A 34 12.96 12.98 -3.92
CA LEU A 34 12.28 14.06 -3.21
C LEU A 34 10.76 14.00 -3.41
N TYR A 35 10.29 13.72 -4.63
CA TYR A 35 8.86 13.52 -4.87
C TYR A 35 8.31 12.33 -4.06
N LEU A 36 9.03 11.22 -3.99
CA LEU A 36 8.64 10.06 -3.20
C LEU A 36 8.62 10.37 -1.70
N GLU A 37 9.61 11.10 -1.18
CA GLU A 37 9.65 11.52 0.24
C GLU A 37 8.49 12.44 0.59
N LEU A 38 8.17 13.41 -0.28
CA LEU A 38 7.00 14.28 -0.13
C LEU A 38 5.69 13.48 -0.19
N LEU A 39 5.61 12.47 -1.06
CA LEU A 39 4.46 11.57 -1.13
C LEU A 39 4.33 10.78 0.18
N LYS A 40 5.41 10.12 0.64
CA LYS A 40 5.45 9.33 1.87
C LYS A 40 5.05 10.18 3.09
N MET A 41 5.49 11.44 3.15
CA MET A 41 5.10 12.41 4.20
C MET A 41 3.59 12.64 4.27
N CYS A 42 2.90 12.74 3.12
CA CYS A 42 1.45 12.94 3.08
C CYS A 42 0.67 11.63 3.25
N VAL A 43 1.24 10.48 2.86
CA VAL A 43 0.55 9.18 2.93
C VAL A 43 0.20 8.78 4.35
N LEU A 44 1.11 8.96 5.32
CA LEU A 44 0.88 8.48 6.68
C LEU A 44 -0.33 9.16 7.36
N PRO A 45 -0.44 10.51 7.36
CA PRO A 45 -1.61 11.18 7.91
C PRO A 45 -2.89 10.88 7.12
N LEU A 46 -2.79 10.76 5.79
CA LEU A 46 -3.92 10.39 4.92
C LEU A 46 -4.45 9.00 5.26
N LEU A 47 -3.56 8.01 5.37
CA LEU A 47 -3.90 6.63 5.65
C LEU A 47 -4.61 6.52 7.00
N PHE A 48 -4.00 7.09 8.06
CA PHE A 48 -4.58 7.04 9.39
C PHE A 48 -5.97 7.69 9.44
N SER A 49 -6.08 8.94 8.96
CA SER A 49 -7.36 9.68 8.99
C SER A 49 -8.44 9.02 8.13
N ALA A 50 -8.12 8.64 6.90
CA ALA A 50 -9.08 8.05 5.97
C ALA A 50 -9.60 6.69 6.47
N ILE A 51 -8.70 5.83 6.95
CA ILE A 51 -9.07 4.47 7.39
C ILE A 51 -9.89 4.53 8.67
N THR A 52 -9.44 5.28 9.69
CA THR A 52 -10.20 5.41 10.94
C THR A 52 -11.60 5.98 10.69
N MET A 53 -11.74 7.03 9.89
CA MET A 53 -13.05 7.60 9.55
C MET A 53 -13.90 6.62 8.74
N SER A 54 -13.33 5.95 7.73
CA SER A 54 -14.04 5.01 6.86
C SER A 54 -14.60 3.83 7.66
N VAL A 55 -13.75 3.19 8.47
CA VAL A 55 -14.12 2.05 9.32
C VAL A 55 -15.12 2.49 10.40
N GLY A 56 -14.86 3.61 11.08
CA GLY A 56 -15.75 4.08 12.14
C GLY A 56 -17.15 4.46 11.64
N ARG A 57 -17.25 5.10 10.46
CA ARG A 57 -18.54 5.38 9.80
C ARG A 57 -19.26 4.09 9.38
N LEU A 58 -18.52 3.09 8.89
CA LEU A 58 -19.07 1.80 8.50
C LEU A 58 -19.67 1.05 9.71
N ILE A 59 -18.92 0.96 10.81
CA ILE A 59 -19.34 0.24 12.02
C ILE A 59 -20.47 0.94 12.77
N GLY A 60 -20.49 2.28 12.77
CA GLY A 60 -21.56 3.05 13.39
C GLY A 60 -22.92 2.96 12.68
N SER A 61 -23.00 2.33 11.50
CA SER A 61 -24.26 2.17 10.74
C SER A 61 -25.08 0.97 11.23
N GLN A 62 -26.42 1.08 11.25
CA GLN A 62 -27.31 -0.02 11.67
C GLN A 62 -27.17 -1.28 10.80
N ASP A 63 -26.74 -1.12 9.56
CA ASP A 63 -26.55 -2.18 8.56
C ASP A 63 -25.07 -2.62 8.44
N ALA A 64 -24.20 -2.25 9.39
CA ALA A 64 -22.76 -2.50 9.31
C ALA A 64 -22.41 -3.95 8.93
N ASN A 65 -23.04 -4.93 9.58
CA ASN A 65 -22.80 -6.35 9.31
C ASN A 65 -23.13 -6.75 7.86
N LYS A 66 -24.22 -6.22 7.31
CA LYS A 66 -24.64 -6.48 5.92
C LYS A 66 -23.60 -5.92 4.94
N TYR A 67 -23.11 -4.72 5.19
CA TYR A 67 -22.10 -4.08 4.34
C TYR A 67 -20.75 -4.77 4.44
N VAL A 68 -20.26 -5.04 5.65
CA VAL A 68 -18.99 -5.76 5.88
C VAL A 68 -19.02 -7.14 5.21
N LYS A 69 -20.09 -7.91 5.41
CA LYS A 69 -20.23 -9.22 4.76
C LYS A 69 -20.25 -9.12 3.23
N ARG A 70 -20.97 -8.13 2.68
CA ARG A 70 -21.01 -7.91 1.23
C ARG A 70 -19.62 -7.55 0.69
N ILE A 71 -18.90 -6.67 1.37
CA ILE A 71 -17.52 -6.29 1.02
C ILE A 71 -16.62 -7.51 1.04
N LEU A 72 -16.62 -8.30 2.12
CA LEU A 72 -15.78 -9.51 2.22
C LEU A 72 -16.07 -10.51 1.10
N ILE A 73 -17.34 -10.75 0.77
CA ILE A 73 -17.70 -11.69 -0.30
C ILE A 73 -17.26 -11.18 -1.67
N VAL A 74 -17.56 -9.91 -1.99
CA VAL A 74 -17.24 -9.32 -3.30
C VAL A 74 -15.73 -9.22 -3.49
N PHE A 75 -14.99 -8.82 -2.45
CA PHE A 75 -13.54 -8.67 -2.51
C PHE A 75 -12.85 -10.03 -2.64
N SER A 76 -13.23 -11.01 -1.82
CA SER A 76 -12.67 -12.36 -1.92
C SER A 76 -12.96 -13.03 -3.26
N MET A 77 -14.19 -12.93 -3.79
CA MET A 77 -14.50 -13.44 -5.13
C MET A 77 -13.70 -12.72 -6.21
N GLY A 78 -13.54 -11.39 -6.10
CA GLY A 78 -12.73 -10.61 -7.02
C GLY A 78 -11.26 -11.03 -7.01
N LEU A 79 -10.65 -11.18 -5.83
CA LEU A 79 -9.26 -11.62 -5.69
C LEU A 79 -9.04 -13.02 -6.25
N ILE A 80 -9.92 -13.97 -5.92
CA ILE A 80 -9.83 -15.34 -6.45
C ILE A 80 -9.99 -15.32 -7.98
N GLY A 81 -10.96 -14.55 -8.50
CA GLY A 81 -11.20 -14.44 -9.93
C GLY A 81 -10.01 -13.85 -10.70
N VAL A 82 -9.46 -12.74 -10.21
CA VAL A 82 -8.27 -12.11 -10.79
C VAL A 82 -7.05 -13.02 -10.70
N SER A 83 -6.84 -13.67 -9.55
CA SER A 83 -5.74 -14.61 -9.35
C SER A 83 -5.81 -15.79 -10.33
N LEU A 84 -6.99 -16.38 -10.52
CA LEU A 84 -7.19 -17.45 -11.50
C LEU A 84 -6.86 -16.99 -12.93
N ILE A 85 -7.36 -15.83 -13.34
CA ILE A 85 -7.06 -15.26 -14.65
C ILE A 85 -5.56 -15.01 -14.80
N GLY A 86 -4.92 -14.46 -13.76
CA GLY A 86 -3.47 -14.23 -13.73
C GLY A 86 -2.68 -15.51 -13.94
N VAL A 87 -3.00 -16.57 -13.19
CA VAL A 87 -2.37 -17.88 -13.33
C VAL A 87 -2.57 -18.46 -14.73
N ILE A 88 -3.79 -18.38 -15.29
CA ILE A 88 -4.08 -18.87 -16.64
C ILE A 88 -3.26 -18.12 -17.68
N VAL A 89 -3.21 -16.79 -17.61
CA VAL A 89 -2.42 -15.96 -18.53
C VAL A 89 -0.94 -16.31 -18.40
N THR A 90 -0.42 -16.46 -17.19
CA THR A 90 0.97 -16.86 -16.95
C THR A 90 1.27 -18.24 -17.53
N LEU A 91 0.39 -19.23 -17.37
CA LEU A 91 0.58 -20.58 -17.92
C LEU A 91 0.51 -20.61 -19.46
N LEU A 92 -0.30 -19.75 -20.08
CA LEU A 92 -0.41 -19.66 -21.55
C LEU A 92 0.76 -18.90 -22.17
N THR A 93 1.18 -17.80 -21.53
CA THR A 93 2.24 -16.93 -22.05
C THR A 93 3.64 -17.42 -21.67
N ASN A 94 3.76 -18.31 -20.67
CA ASN A 94 5.02 -18.84 -20.13
C ASN A 94 6.12 -17.75 -20.06
N PRO A 95 5.87 -16.64 -19.36
CA PRO A 95 6.81 -15.53 -19.30
C PRO A 95 8.12 -16.03 -18.67
N GLY A 96 9.22 -15.94 -19.42
CA GLY A 96 10.54 -16.38 -18.96
C GLY A 96 10.97 -17.81 -19.35
N GLY A 97 10.11 -18.60 -20.00
CA GLY A 97 10.45 -19.98 -20.42
C GLY A 97 11.55 -20.11 -21.50
N ASN A 98 12.05 -19.00 -22.03
CA ASN A 98 13.13 -18.93 -23.02
C ASN A 98 14.30 -18.05 -22.53
N LEU A 99 14.40 -17.84 -21.21
CA LEU A 99 15.52 -17.13 -20.60
C LEU A 99 16.54 -18.15 -20.12
N ASP A 100 17.81 -17.91 -20.43
CA ASP A 100 18.93 -18.73 -19.93
C ASP A 100 19.06 -18.59 -18.40
N ASP A 101 19.54 -19.63 -17.70
CA ASP A 101 19.64 -19.66 -16.22
C ASP A 101 20.44 -18.48 -15.66
N SER A 102 21.42 -18.00 -16.44
CA SER A 102 22.22 -16.82 -16.13
C SER A 102 21.40 -15.51 -16.13
N SER A 103 20.43 -15.40 -17.02
CA SER A 103 19.52 -14.24 -17.14
C SER A 103 18.41 -14.27 -16.10
N LEU A 104 17.93 -15.47 -15.72
CA LEU A 104 16.98 -15.63 -14.60
C LEU A 104 17.60 -15.26 -13.27
N THR A 105 18.87 -15.63 -13.04
CA THR A 105 19.60 -15.24 -11.83
C THR A 105 19.87 -13.74 -11.79
N ALA A 106 20.25 -13.13 -12.92
CA ALA A 106 20.44 -11.69 -13.01
C ALA A 106 19.12 -10.92 -12.77
N LEU A 107 18.00 -11.38 -13.35
CA LEU A 107 16.68 -10.81 -13.12
C LEU A 107 16.21 -10.99 -11.67
N GLY A 108 16.42 -12.17 -11.07
CA GLY A 108 16.08 -12.42 -9.67
C GLY A 108 16.81 -11.47 -8.72
N ILE A 109 18.11 -11.23 -8.96
CA ILE A 109 18.90 -10.27 -8.18
C ILE A 109 18.44 -8.83 -8.43
N ILE A 110 18.12 -8.47 -9.68
CA ILE A 110 17.63 -7.11 -10.02
C ILE A 110 16.26 -6.86 -9.39
N VAL A 111 15.31 -7.81 -9.48
CA VAL A 111 13.96 -7.69 -8.92
C VAL A 111 14.01 -7.62 -7.40
N ASN A 112 14.85 -8.43 -6.76
CA ASN A 112 15.02 -8.41 -5.31
C ASN A 112 15.68 -7.10 -4.81
N LYS A 113 16.64 -6.55 -5.57
CA LYS A 113 17.25 -5.24 -5.24
C LYS A 113 16.43 -4.04 -5.69
N SER A 114 15.57 -4.19 -6.69
CA SER A 114 14.62 -3.17 -7.12
C SER A 114 13.36 -3.25 -6.29
N GLN A 115 13.51 -3.09 -4.97
CA GLN A 115 12.46 -2.53 -4.14
C GLN A 115 12.14 -1.15 -4.74
N LEU A 116 11.27 -1.13 -5.75
CA LEU A 116 10.68 0.09 -6.26
C LEU A 116 9.83 0.62 -5.11
N ASP A 117 10.41 1.59 -4.40
CA ASP A 117 9.91 2.41 -3.28
C ASP A 117 8.52 3.06 -3.46
N LEU A 118 7.80 2.69 -4.53
CA LEU A 118 6.44 3.10 -4.85
C LEU A 118 5.37 2.21 -4.20
N GLU A 119 5.72 0.99 -3.84
CA GLU A 119 4.96 0.30 -2.80
C GLU A 119 5.37 0.98 -1.50
N VAL A 120 4.49 1.84 -0.96
CA VAL A 120 4.46 2.09 0.49
C VAL A 120 4.67 0.72 1.11
N SER A 121 5.81 0.49 1.77
CA SER A 121 6.17 -0.82 2.33
C SER A 121 5.06 -1.27 3.27
N LEU A 122 4.05 -1.94 2.71
CA LEU A 122 2.94 -2.58 3.41
C LEU A 122 3.38 -3.95 3.96
N THR A 123 4.68 -4.16 3.97
CA THR A 123 5.38 -5.25 4.60
C THR A 123 6.72 -4.65 4.97
N GLY A 124 7.03 -4.59 6.27
CA GLY A 124 8.35 -4.17 6.75
C GLY A 124 9.46 -5.01 6.12
N GLU A 125 10.71 -4.62 6.32
CA GLU A 125 11.90 -5.35 5.84
C GLU A 125 11.72 -6.87 6.01
N ILE A 126 11.41 -7.56 4.92
CA ILE A 126 11.48 -9.01 4.92
C ILE A 126 12.96 -9.33 4.77
N ILE A 127 13.56 -9.62 5.92
CA ILE A 127 14.93 -10.07 6.09
C ILE A 127 15.21 -11.20 5.10
N GLU A 128 16.38 -11.13 4.48
CA GLU A 128 17.01 -12.21 3.71
C GLU A 128 16.99 -13.52 4.51
N GLU A 129 16.03 -14.40 4.23
CA GLU A 129 16.25 -15.82 4.37
C GLU A 129 15.28 -16.56 3.45
N VAL A 130 15.84 -17.32 2.49
CA VAL A 130 15.12 -18.34 1.74
C VAL A 130 14.87 -19.50 2.71
N VAL A 131 13.97 -19.27 3.66
CA VAL A 131 13.33 -20.32 4.46
C VAL A 131 11.95 -20.45 3.85
N GLU A 132 11.60 -21.69 3.45
CA GLU A 132 10.23 -22.02 3.04
C GLU A 132 9.26 -21.30 3.97
N PRO A 133 8.40 -20.38 3.48
CA PRO A 133 7.51 -19.69 4.37
C PRO A 133 6.45 -20.72 4.77
N GLU A 134 6.68 -21.44 5.86
CA GLU A 134 5.58 -21.82 6.72
C GLU A 134 4.95 -20.49 7.14
N ILE A 135 3.99 -20.02 6.35
CA ILE A 135 3.18 -18.84 6.64
C ILE A 135 2.41 -19.20 7.90
N ASN A 136 3.05 -18.97 9.04
CA ASN A 136 2.40 -19.09 10.31
C ASN A 136 1.52 -17.86 10.44
N LEU A 137 0.25 -18.01 10.04
CA LEU A 137 -0.77 -16.95 10.08
C LEU A 137 -0.84 -16.28 11.45
N ILE A 138 -0.50 -17.02 12.51
CA ILE A 138 -0.45 -16.51 13.87
C ILE A 138 0.74 -15.56 14.05
N SER A 139 1.93 -15.92 13.57
CA SER A 139 3.11 -15.05 13.58
C SER A 139 2.89 -13.78 12.76
N PHE A 140 2.25 -13.90 11.59
CA PHE A 140 1.85 -12.73 10.80
C PHE A 140 0.90 -11.83 11.58
N LEU A 141 -0.11 -12.39 12.25
CA LEU A 141 -1.05 -11.62 13.06
C LEU A 141 -0.36 -10.92 14.24
N PHE A 142 0.63 -11.55 14.88
CA PHE A 142 1.42 -10.89 15.91
C PHE A 142 2.24 -9.72 15.36
N ASN A 143 2.82 -9.87 14.18
CA ASN A 143 3.57 -8.79 13.51
C ASN A 143 2.68 -7.64 13.01
N LEU A 144 1.36 -7.80 12.98
CA LEU A 144 0.43 -6.70 12.66
C LEU A 144 0.14 -5.79 13.85
N VAL A 145 0.28 -6.30 15.08
CA VAL A 145 -0.07 -5.56 16.29
C VAL A 145 1.14 -4.76 16.74
N PRO A 146 1.11 -3.41 16.67
CA PRO A 146 2.23 -2.62 17.15
C PRO A 146 2.39 -2.75 18.65
N GLU A 147 3.63 -2.93 19.11
CA GLU A 147 3.96 -2.78 20.54
C GLU A 147 3.76 -1.33 21.00
N ASN A 148 4.07 -0.37 20.12
CA ASN A 148 3.90 1.06 20.35
C ASN A 148 3.57 1.83 19.06
N ILE A 149 2.36 2.38 18.99
CA ILE A 149 1.90 3.12 17.82
C ILE A 149 2.76 4.36 17.48
N PHE A 150 3.34 5.03 18.48
CA PHE A 150 4.19 6.21 18.23
C PHE A 150 5.52 5.82 17.60
N ALA A 151 6.06 4.65 17.96
CA ALA A 151 7.25 4.10 17.31
C ALA A 151 6.91 3.74 15.84
N SER A 152 5.82 3.01 15.61
CA SER A 152 5.37 2.66 14.25
C SER A 152 5.17 3.90 13.38
N LEU A 153 4.55 4.96 13.93
CA LEU A 153 4.36 6.24 13.24
C LEU A 153 5.68 6.95 12.91
N SER A 154 6.67 6.87 13.79
CA SER A 154 7.99 7.48 13.57
C SER A 154 8.82 6.70 12.56
N GLU A 155 8.72 5.38 12.57
CA GLU A 155 9.45 4.46 11.68
C GLU A 155 8.74 4.28 10.34
N GLY A 156 7.49 4.75 10.22
CA GLY A 156 6.72 4.65 8.99
C GLY A 156 6.21 3.23 8.71
N ASN A 157 6.05 2.39 9.74
CA ASN A 157 5.52 1.03 9.58
C ASN A 157 4.02 1.07 9.22
N ALA A 158 3.74 1.16 7.93
CA ALA A 158 2.40 1.38 7.41
C ALA A 158 1.42 0.26 7.78
N LEU A 159 1.89 -0.98 7.88
CA LEU A 159 1.05 -2.14 8.16
C LEU A 159 0.54 -2.13 9.61
N GLU A 160 1.42 -1.85 10.57
CA GLU A 160 1.05 -1.68 11.97
C GLU A 160 0.13 -0.48 12.19
N ILE A 161 0.41 0.63 11.51
CA ILE A 161 -0.42 1.84 11.58
C ILE A 161 -1.80 1.58 11.00
N LEU A 162 -1.89 0.85 9.87
CA LEU A 162 -3.14 0.44 9.26
C LEU A 162 -3.96 -0.43 10.22
N PHE A 163 -3.33 -1.44 10.83
CA PHE A 163 -3.99 -2.32 11.79
C PHE A 163 -4.54 -1.52 12.98
N PHE A 164 -3.73 -0.66 13.58
CA PHE A 164 -4.16 0.22 14.66
C PHE A 164 -5.31 1.14 14.23
N ALA A 165 -5.21 1.78 13.05
CA ALA A 165 -6.24 2.68 12.52
C ALA A 165 -7.60 1.99 12.32
N ILE A 166 -7.59 0.72 11.90
CA ILE A 166 -8.79 -0.12 11.76
C ILE A 166 -9.39 -0.40 13.14
N VAL A 167 -8.60 -0.92 14.08
CA VAL A 167 -9.08 -1.25 15.44
C VAL A 167 -9.62 0.01 16.15
N PHE A 168 -8.89 1.12 16.04
CA PHE A 168 -9.31 2.40 16.58
C PHE A 168 -10.58 2.92 15.90
N GLY A 169 -10.70 2.78 14.58
CA GLY A 169 -11.91 3.10 13.83
C GLY A 169 -13.12 2.27 14.28
N VAL A 170 -12.95 0.96 14.49
CA VAL A 170 -14.01 0.08 15.03
C VAL A 170 -14.44 0.56 16.41
N ALA A 171 -13.49 0.84 17.31
CA ALA A 171 -13.79 1.34 18.66
C ALA A 171 -14.54 2.68 18.63
N MET A 172 -14.11 3.62 17.78
CA MET A 172 -14.79 4.91 17.54
C MET A 172 -16.22 4.72 17.02
N GLY A 173 -16.46 3.71 16.19
CA GLY A 173 -17.78 3.37 15.67
C GLY A 173 -18.81 3.03 16.76
N TYR A 174 -18.36 2.48 17.89
CA TYR A 174 -19.20 2.14 19.04
C TYR A 174 -19.41 3.28 20.05
N LEU A 175 -18.71 4.41 19.90
CA LEU A 175 -18.88 5.57 20.79
C LEU A 175 -20.18 6.33 20.49
N LYS A 176 -20.65 7.07 21.51
CA LYS A 176 -21.79 7.99 21.38
C LYS A 176 -21.47 9.12 20.39
N GLU A 177 -22.50 9.58 19.68
CA GLU A 177 -22.35 10.51 18.56
C GLU A 177 -21.58 11.79 18.90
N SER A 178 -21.81 12.36 20.10
CA SER A 178 -21.14 13.59 20.54
C SER A 178 -19.61 13.50 20.58
N TYR A 179 -19.05 12.36 21.02
CA TYR A 179 -17.59 12.17 21.07
C TYR A 179 -17.02 11.78 19.70
N LYS A 180 -17.83 11.08 18.90
CA LYS A 180 -17.47 10.62 17.56
C LYS A 180 -17.30 11.78 16.59
N GLU A 181 -18.26 12.72 16.58
CA GLU A 181 -18.23 13.87 15.67
C GLU A 181 -17.01 14.76 15.91
N GLU A 182 -16.63 15.01 17.17
CA GLU A 182 -15.48 15.85 17.50
C GLU A 182 -14.17 15.28 16.93
N VAL A 183 -13.91 14.00 17.19
CA VAL A 183 -12.71 13.32 16.66
C VAL A 183 -12.77 13.20 15.14
N PHE A 184 -13.94 12.90 14.57
CA PHE A 184 -14.08 12.77 13.12
C PHE A 184 -13.88 14.10 12.40
N ASN A 185 -14.28 15.22 12.99
CA ASN A 185 -14.03 16.54 12.42
C ASN A 185 -12.53 16.88 12.40
N ILE A 186 -11.78 16.51 13.45
CA ILE A 186 -10.33 16.65 13.50
C ILE A 186 -9.67 15.78 12.41
N LEU A 187 -10.05 14.50 12.34
CA LEU A 187 -9.53 13.59 11.32
C LEU A 187 -9.90 14.04 9.91
N GLU A 188 -11.09 14.58 9.70
CA GLU A 188 -11.53 15.12 8.41
C GLU A 188 -10.71 16.36 8.02
N THR A 189 -10.35 17.20 8.99
CA THR A 189 -9.48 18.35 8.78
C THR A 189 -8.09 17.90 8.35
N ILE A 190 -7.50 16.93 9.05
CA ILE A 190 -6.20 16.33 8.69
C ILE A 190 -6.26 15.70 7.30
N PHE A 191 -7.33 14.94 7.01
CA PHE A 191 -7.54 14.31 5.71
C PHE A 191 -7.61 15.34 4.58
N LYS A 192 -8.39 16.41 4.76
CA LYS A 192 -8.51 17.50 3.77
C LYS A 192 -7.19 18.24 3.58
N ALA A 193 -6.48 18.55 4.66
CA ALA A 193 -5.18 19.24 4.61
C ALA A 193 -4.09 18.39 3.96
N SER A 194 -4.14 17.06 4.14
CA SER A 194 -3.14 16.15 3.55
C SER A 194 -3.47 15.78 2.10
N LYS A 195 -4.72 15.99 1.67
CA LYS A 195 -5.21 15.73 0.30
C LYS A 195 -5.02 16.94 -0.63
N SER A 196 -4.98 18.15 -0.07
CA SER A 196 -4.83 19.42 -0.80
C SER A 196 -3.41 19.63 -1.31
#